data_AF-A0A9D6KFB8-F1
#
_entry.id   AF-A0A9D6KFB8-F1
#
_cell.length_a   1.000
_cell.length_b   1.000
_cell.length_c   1.000
_cell.angle_alpha   90.00
_cell.angle_beta   90.00
_cell.angle_gamma   90.00
#
_symmetry.space_group_name_H-M   'P 1'
#
loop_
_entity.id
_entity.type
_entity.pdbx_description
1 polymer ?
#
loop_
_entity_poly.entity_id
_entity_poly.type
_entity_poly.pdbx_seq_one_letter_code
_entity_poly.pdbx_strand_id
1 'polypeptide(L)'
;MSAAAGPRASSVGEICPGAAPDPCNVSSAITVMNGSALDLDGRALHLSSVAALNAENGGSFSITNAGSVVLEKGAAITAVGRGIAGGTLVIDSAGMCDIGGKILASSVRIAGMGSTGGAVSLTCNGIHLGDGSAIEAVGVNGPGGTIALAAGLAPLTSLKGAKLRANGVGASGGTLTISSAADCSLATVIELNAAKGSSLGGKGGSAAITCTGLTLANGASFDANAAGDNGDASTIGGGLSLDAQAGALTITKGVRLRVNGTAANGGTIQISSLDSCTLSGRAMLNSVSVGPIGASGGTLSATCGSVVIDHGGAEAIGTLPTGTGGAITVAATAGTVRLDNSTTLKATGVGVPGGTITVSAPLGCSLGAQLQVDGKETFVAGTRIGDSGGTVMFDCGGPLELLSGAGISAGGSTGAHGGHVALTTGDALDIGNGAAILANVKDGIGGLIAVTATGVAAARWCSVVAAM
;
A
#
# COMPACT_ATOMS: atom_id res chain seq x y z
N MET A 1 -30.72 32.06 -18.34
CA MET A 1 -29.73 32.36 -19.40
C MET A 1 -29.20 31.01 -19.90
N SER A 2 -29.58 30.60 -21.10
CA SER A 2 -29.11 29.35 -21.71
C SER A 2 -27.65 29.55 -22.09
N ALA A 3 -26.73 28.85 -21.42
CA ALA A 3 -25.35 28.78 -21.86
C ALA A 3 -25.36 28.15 -23.26
N ALA A 4 -24.77 28.83 -24.25
CA ALA A 4 -24.61 28.29 -25.58
C ALA A 4 -23.93 26.92 -25.48
N ALA A 5 -24.51 25.90 -26.10
CA ALA A 5 -23.94 24.57 -26.11
C ALA A 5 -22.56 24.64 -26.77
N GLY A 6 -21.51 24.27 -26.03
CA GLY A 6 -20.15 24.21 -26.56
C GLY A 6 -20.03 23.18 -27.71
N PRO A 7 -18.88 23.15 -28.40
CA PRO A 7 -18.65 22.17 -29.48
C PRO A 7 -18.83 20.75 -28.96
N ARG A 8 -19.49 19.92 -29.77
CA ARG A 8 -19.76 18.50 -29.48
C ARG A 8 -19.05 17.63 -30.51
N ALA A 9 -18.52 16.49 -30.07
CA ALA A 9 -17.85 15.53 -30.93
C ALA A 9 -18.25 14.10 -30.58
N SER A 10 -18.43 13.28 -31.59
CA SER A 10 -18.60 11.84 -31.54
C SER A 10 -17.42 11.07 -32.13
N SER A 11 -16.56 11.77 -32.89
CA SER A 11 -15.45 11.23 -33.66
C SER A 11 -14.22 12.15 -33.62
N VAL A 12 -13.05 11.62 -33.95
CA VAL A 12 -11.80 12.40 -34.02
C VAL A 12 -11.85 13.48 -35.09
N GLY A 13 -12.55 13.26 -36.22
CA GLY A 13 -12.69 14.26 -37.27
C GLY A 13 -13.42 15.53 -36.81
N GLU A 14 -14.19 15.47 -35.73
CA GLU A 14 -14.87 16.63 -35.14
C GLU A 14 -14.00 17.35 -34.10
N ILE A 15 -13.05 16.63 -33.50
CA ILE A 15 -12.10 17.16 -32.52
C ILE A 15 -10.88 17.77 -33.22
N CYS A 16 -10.43 17.13 -34.29
CA CYS A 16 -9.29 17.47 -35.11
C CYS A 16 -9.71 17.46 -36.58
N PRO A 17 -10.47 18.48 -37.04
CA PRO A 17 -10.99 18.52 -38.40
C PRO A 17 -9.91 18.65 -39.47
N GLY A 18 -10.13 17.95 -40.60
CA GLY A 18 -9.26 17.96 -41.78
C GLY A 18 -8.25 16.80 -41.85
N ALA A 19 -7.29 16.88 -42.78
CA ALA A 19 -6.05 16.10 -42.75
C ALA A 19 -5.16 16.65 -41.63
N ALA A 20 -5.66 16.59 -40.40
CA ALA A 20 -5.11 17.30 -39.26
C ALA A 20 -3.63 16.89 -39.06
N PRO A 21 -2.75 17.86 -38.72
CA PRO A 21 -1.37 17.56 -38.43
C PRO A 21 -1.30 16.50 -37.32
N ASP A 22 -0.31 15.62 -37.40
CA ASP A 22 0.10 14.79 -36.27
C ASP A 22 1.09 15.65 -35.45
N PRO A 23 0.78 16.05 -34.20
CA PRO A 23 -0.32 15.59 -33.35
C PRO A 23 -1.68 16.27 -33.57
N CYS A 24 -2.77 15.53 -33.30
CA CYS A 24 -4.12 16.04 -33.09
C CYS A 24 -4.15 16.96 -31.87
N ASN A 25 -4.11 18.28 -32.13
CA ASN A 25 -4.01 19.32 -31.11
C ASN A 25 -5.40 19.83 -30.69
N VAL A 26 -5.75 19.64 -29.43
CA VAL A 26 -6.95 20.18 -28.80
C VAL A 26 -6.55 21.33 -27.90
N SER A 27 -7.11 22.51 -28.14
CA SER A 27 -6.78 23.74 -27.42
C SER A 27 -7.97 24.40 -26.72
N SER A 28 -9.12 23.75 -26.73
CA SER A 28 -10.37 24.27 -26.16
C SER A 28 -11.18 23.15 -25.49
N ALA A 29 -12.28 23.52 -24.84
CA ALA A 29 -13.20 22.56 -24.24
C ALA A 29 -14.15 21.97 -25.30
N ILE A 30 -14.23 20.65 -25.39
CA ILE A 30 -15.11 19.89 -26.29
C ILE A 30 -15.94 18.91 -25.46
N THR A 31 -17.22 18.81 -25.78
CA THR A 31 -18.10 17.80 -25.20
C THR A 31 -18.09 16.54 -26.08
N VAL A 32 -17.63 15.42 -25.55
CA VAL A 32 -17.59 14.13 -26.24
C VAL A 32 -18.91 13.39 -25.99
N MET A 33 -19.56 12.88 -27.04
CA MET A 33 -20.81 12.14 -26.91
C MET A 33 -20.61 10.87 -26.07
N ASN A 34 -21.63 10.53 -25.27
CA ASN A 34 -21.57 9.35 -24.42
C ASN A 34 -21.47 8.07 -25.27
N GLY A 35 -20.56 7.18 -24.92
CA GLY A 35 -20.27 5.94 -25.63
C GLY A 35 -19.35 6.09 -26.84
N SER A 36 -18.88 7.30 -27.15
CA SER A 36 -17.98 7.52 -28.27
C SER A 36 -16.64 6.82 -28.09
N ALA A 37 -16.11 6.30 -29.20
CA ALA A 37 -14.74 5.83 -29.32
C ALA A 37 -13.99 6.77 -30.28
N LEU A 38 -13.07 7.55 -29.71
CA LEU A 38 -12.23 8.48 -30.45
C LEU A 38 -11.00 7.74 -30.96
N ASP A 39 -11.13 7.14 -32.14
CA ASP A 39 -10.03 6.43 -32.81
C ASP A 39 -9.08 7.44 -33.50
N LEU A 40 -7.84 7.52 -33.00
CA LEU A 40 -6.84 8.45 -33.49
C LEU A 40 -6.04 7.91 -34.68
N ASP A 41 -6.19 6.63 -35.02
CA ASP A 41 -5.50 5.97 -36.13
C ASP A 41 -3.97 6.16 -36.09
N GLY A 42 -3.39 5.92 -34.91
CA GLY A 42 -1.96 6.05 -34.65
C GLY A 42 -1.46 7.48 -34.45
N ARG A 43 -2.30 8.51 -34.62
CA ARG A 43 -1.90 9.91 -34.39
C ARG A 43 -1.73 10.20 -32.91
N ALA A 44 -0.79 11.09 -32.59
CA ALA A 44 -0.67 11.61 -31.25
C ALA A 44 -1.84 12.56 -30.93
N LEU A 45 -2.26 12.57 -29.66
CA LEU A 45 -3.23 13.51 -29.10
C LEU A 45 -2.51 14.44 -28.12
N HIS A 46 -2.70 15.74 -28.30
CA HIS A 46 -2.13 16.75 -27.41
C HIS A 46 -3.24 17.69 -26.94
N LEU A 47 -3.51 17.68 -25.63
CA LEU A 47 -4.39 18.63 -24.97
C LEU A 47 -3.56 19.74 -24.35
N SER A 48 -3.76 20.98 -24.78
CA SER A 48 -3.09 22.13 -24.19
C SER A 48 -3.60 22.43 -22.78
N SER A 49 -2.87 23.27 -22.04
CA SER A 49 -3.17 23.66 -20.65
C SER A 49 -4.57 24.19 -20.35
N VAL A 50 -5.35 24.59 -21.37
CA VAL A 50 -6.74 25.07 -21.22
C VAL A 50 -7.77 24.15 -21.90
N ALA A 51 -7.31 23.08 -22.55
CA ALA A 51 -8.15 22.15 -23.26
C ALA A 51 -8.89 21.21 -22.30
N ALA A 52 -10.11 20.83 -22.68
CA ALA A 52 -10.89 19.87 -21.90
C ALA A 52 -11.70 18.94 -22.81
N LEU A 53 -11.69 17.64 -22.52
CA LEU A 53 -12.63 16.68 -23.12
C LEU A 53 -13.64 16.26 -22.05
N ASN A 54 -14.90 16.61 -22.24
CA ASN A 54 -15.95 16.37 -21.26
C ASN A 54 -16.99 15.41 -21.83
N ALA A 55 -17.19 14.26 -21.20
CA ALA A 55 -18.24 13.34 -21.59
C ALA A 55 -19.62 13.97 -21.43
N GLU A 56 -20.46 13.82 -22.43
CA GLU A 56 -21.82 14.32 -22.45
C GLU A 56 -22.64 13.65 -21.35
N ASN A 57 -23.36 14.47 -20.57
CA ASN A 57 -24.21 14.01 -19.46
C ASN A 57 -23.47 13.12 -18.45
N GLY A 58 -22.15 13.24 -18.37
CA GLY A 58 -21.37 12.38 -17.48
C GLY A 58 -21.11 10.98 -18.00
N GLY A 59 -21.23 10.80 -19.32
CA GLY A 59 -21.06 9.52 -19.99
C GLY A 59 -19.66 8.93 -19.90
N SER A 60 -19.51 7.79 -20.55
CA SER A 60 -18.24 7.14 -20.79
C SER A 60 -17.75 7.48 -22.20
N PHE A 61 -16.46 7.46 -22.44
CA PHE A 61 -15.90 7.45 -23.79
C PHE A 61 -14.49 6.85 -23.77
N SER A 62 -13.99 6.49 -24.94
CA SER A 62 -12.63 6.00 -25.10
C SER A 62 -11.83 6.82 -26.10
N ILE A 63 -10.52 6.86 -25.89
CA ILE A 63 -9.52 7.30 -26.86
C ILE A 63 -8.72 6.06 -27.21
N THR A 64 -8.74 5.63 -28.47
CA THR A 64 -8.16 4.35 -28.90
C THR A 64 -7.17 4.55 -30.03
N ASN A 65 -6.24 3.60 -30.17
CA ASN A 65 -5.18 3.61 -31.17
C ASN A 65 -4.42 4.94 -31.22
N ALA A 66 -4.15 5.56 -30.07
CA ALA A 66 -3.35 6.78 -30.05
C ALA A 66 -1.88 6.48 -30.34
N GLY A 67 -1.19 7.39 -31.01
CA GLY A 67 0.27 7.37 -31.13
C GLY A 67 0.93 7.67 -29.79
N SER A 68 0.76 8.88 -29.29
CA SER A 68 1.07 9.27 -27.91
C SER A 68 -0.06 10.14 -27.37
N VAL A 69 -0.20 10.23 -26.05
CA VAL A 69 -1.21 11.09 -25.42
C VAL A 69 -0.51 12.05 -24.48
N VAL A 70 -0.67 13.35 -24.70
CA VAL A 70 -0.08 14.40 -23.88
C VAL A 70 -1.20 15.29 -23.33
N LEU A 71 -1.29 15.37 -22.01
CA LEU A 71 -2.13 16.31 -21.29
C LEU A 71 -1.23 17.31 -20.59
N GLU A 72 -1.16 18.53 -21.09
CA GLU A 72 -0.40 19.59 -20.42
C GLU A 72 -0.99 19.90 -19.04
N LYS A 73 -0.16 20.52 -18.19
CA LYS A 73 -0.62 21.03 -16.89
C LYS A 73 -1.79 22.00 -17.09
N GLY A 74 -2.93 21.69 -16.49
CA GLY A 74 -4.19 22.44 -16.63
C GLY A 74 -5.20 21.80 -17.58
N ALA A 75 -4.75 20.92 -18.49
CA ALA A 75 -5.65 20.15 -19.34
C ALA A 75 -6.53 19.20 -18.51
N ALA A 76 -7.74 18.91 -19.00
CA ALA A 76 -8.67 18.02 -18.31
C ALA A 76 -9.35 17.00 -19.23
N ILE A 77 -9.55 15.78 -18.72
CA ILE A 77 -10.48 14.81 -19.30
C ILE A 77 -11.48 14.42 -18.22
N THR A 78 -12.78 14.57 -18.49
CA THR A 78 -13.86 14.41 -17.51
C THR A 78 -14.94 13.46 -18.03
N ALA A 79 -15.12 12.31 -17.37
CA ALA A 79 -16.17 11.32 -17.58
C ALA A 79 -16.97 11.14 -16.28
N VAL A 80 -17.61 12.20 -15.80
CA VAL A 80 -18.21 12.25 -14.45
C VAL A 80 -19.68 11.84 -14.47
N GLY A 81 -19.98 10.61 -14.02
CA GLY A 81 -21.32 9.99 -14.07
C GLY A 81 -22.44 10.77 -13.42
N ARG A 82 -23.56 10.95 -14.14
CA ARG A 82 -24.85 11.43 -13.60
C ARG A 82 -25.75 10.23 -13.34
N GLY A 83 -25.54 9.52 -12.24
CA GLY A 83 -26.26 8.28 -11.95
C GLY A 83 -25.74 7.58 -10.70
N ILE A 84 -26.16 6.32 -10.51
CA ILE A 84 -25.66 5.43 -9.46
C ILE A 84 -24.22 4.93 -9.71
N ALA A 85 -23.60 5.31 -10.83
CA ALA A 85 -22.23 4.97 -11.19
C ALA A 85 -21.53 6.16 -11.85
N GLY A 86 -20.22 6.29 -11.62
CA GLY A 86 -19.34 7.19 -12.37
C GLY A 86 -19.18 6.77 -13.83
N GLY A 87 -18.59 7.62 -14.65
CA GLY A 87 -18.32 7.30 -16.06
C GLY A 87 -17.09 6.39 -16.21
N THR A 88 -16.91 5.85 -17.41
CA THR A 88 -15.73 5.07 -17.78
C THR A 88 -14.91 5.85 -18.80
N LEU A 89 -13.63 6.01 -18.52
CA LEU A 89 -12.66 6.53 -19.46
C LEU A 89 -11.61 5.46 -19.77
N VAL A 90 -11.41 5.20 -21.05
CA VAL A 90 -10.33 4.34 -21.54
C VAL A 90 -9.42 5.14 -22.45
N ILE A 91 -8.12 5.10 -22.21
CA ILE A 91 -7.09 5.63 -23.09
C ILE A 91 -6.20 4.45 -23.48
N ASP A 92 -6.14 4.16 -24.77
CA ASP A 92 -5.29 3.12 -25.36
C ASP A 92 -4.35 3.76 -26.39
N SER A 93 -3.05 3.67 -26.11
CA SER A 93 -1.98 4.36 -26.81
C SER A 93 -0.82 3.40 -27.08
N ALA A 94 -0.36 3.34 -28.34
CA ALA A 94 0.82 2.56 -28.71
C ALA A 94 2.13 3.20 -28.24
N GLY A 95 2.11 4.49 -27.86
CA GLY A 95 3.26 5.24 -27.36
C GLY A 95 3.05 5.77 -25.95
N MET A 96 3.81 6.82 -25.60
CA MET A 96 3.82 7.36 -24.24
C MET A 96 2.53 8.11 -23.90
N CYS A 97 2.09 7.99 -22.64
CA CYS A 97 1.09 8.84 -22.04
C CYS A 97 1.75 9.78 -21.02
N ASP A 98 1.82 11.07 -21.33
CA ASP A 98 2.30 12.12 -20.45
C ASP A 98 1.12 12.91 -19.87
N ILE A 99 0.86 12.71 -18.59
CA ILE A 99 -0.26 13.30 -17.87
C ILE A 99 0.28 14.37 -16.93
N GLY A 100 0.36 15.61 -17.39
CA GLY A 100 0.56 16.80 -16.55
C GLY A 100 -0.75 17.40 -16.03
N GLY A 101 -1.87 17.09 -16.70
CA GLY A 101 -3.21 17.58 -16.39
C GLY A 101 -4.02 16.68 -15.43
N LYS A 102 -5.35 16.76 -15.55
CA LYS A 102 -6.30 16.02 -14.71
C LYS A 102 -7.17 15.06 -15.52
N ILE A 103 -7.39 13.85 -15.00
CA ILE A 103 -8.36 12.88 -15.48
C ILE A 103 -9.37 12.59 -14.37
N LEU A 104 -10.66 12.74 -14.67
CA LEU A 104 -11.74 12.53 -13.71
C LEU A 104 -12.79 11.57 -14.27
N ALA A 105 -13.04 10.48 -13.58
CA ALA A 105 -14.16 9.56 -13.84
C ALA A 105 -14.99 9.35 -12.55
N SER A 106 -15.16 10.39 -11.74
CA SER A 106 -15.87 10.30 -10.46
C SER A 106 -17.39 10.27 -10.65
N SER A 107 -18.16 9.91 -9.60
CA SER A 107 -19.61 10.04 -9.60
C SER A 107 -20.08 11.37 -8.99
N VAL A 108 -21.32 11.77 -9.28
CA VAL A 108 -21.97 12.95 -8.68
C VAL A 108 -23.02 12.51 -7.67
N ARG A 109 -23.16 13.25 -6.57
CA ARG A 109 -24.20 13.02 -5.56
C ARG A 109 -25.61 13.09 -6.18
N ILE A 110 -26.38 12.02 -6.03
CA ILE A 110 -27.84 12.03 -6.18
C ILE A 110 -28.46 12.02 -4.78
N ALA A 111 -29.41 12.91 -4.51
CA ALA A 111 -30.04 12.99 -3.19
C ALA A 111 -30.71 11.65 -2.83
N GLY A 112 -30.26 11.03 -1.73
CA GLY A 112 -30.85 9.81 -1.17
C GLY A 112 -30.34 8.47 -1.73
N MET A 113 -29.44 8.46 -2.73
CA MET A 113 -28.86 7.22 -3.27
C MET A 113 -27.32 7.29 -3.32
N GLY A 114 -26.68 6.17 -3.00
CA GLY A 114 -25.24 6.00 -3.18
C GLY A 114 -24.83 5.89 -4.64
N SER A 115 -23.62 6.32 -4.99
CA SER A 115 -23.10 6.23 -6.36
C SER A 115 -21.65 5.77 -6.38
N THR A 116 -21.39 4.63 -7.02
CA THR A 116 -20.05 4.06 -7.17
C THR A 116 -19.17 4.98 -8.00
N GLY A 117 -17.89 5.12 -7.66
CA GLY A 117 -16.92 5.81 -8.51
C GLY A 117 -16.82 5.15 -9.89
N GLY A 118 -16.38 5.89 -10.90
CA GLY A 118 -16.25 5.36 -12.26
C GLY A 118 -14.96 4.57 -12.46
N ALA A 119 -14.57 4.40 -13.72
CA ALA A 119 -13.38 3.65 -14.09
C ALA A 119 -12.46 4.48 -14.99
N VAL A 120 -11.16 4.47 -14.70
CA VAL A 120 -10.13 5.01 -15.57
C VAL A 120 -9.17 3.89 -15.94
N SER A 121 -8.96 3.65 -17.22
CA SER A 121 -7.96 2.73 -17.75
C SER A 121 -7.02 3.46 -18.68
N LEU A 122 -5.72 3.49 -18.38
CA LEU A 122 -4.67 3.99 -19.26
C LEU A 122 -3.78 2.81 -19.65
N THR A 123 -3.77 2.46 -20.93
CA THR A 123 -2.87 1.48 -21.52
C THR A 123 -1.96 2.21 -22.50
N CYS A 124 -0.66 2.26 -22.19
CA CYS A 124 0.31 3.03 -22.95
C CYS A 124 1.64 2.27 -23.04
N ASN A 125 2.52 2.56 -23.99
CA ASN A 125 3.85 1.93 -23.99
C ASN A 125 4.69 2.35 -22.76
N GLY A 126 4.49 3.57 -22.27
CA GLY A 126 4.97 4.05 -20.98
C GLY A 126 4.09 5.18 -20.46
N ILE A 127 4.16 5.45 -19.17
CA ILE A 127 3.27 6.42 -18.51
C ILE A 127 4.11 7.37 -17.66
N HIS A 128 3.93 8.67 -17.86
CA HIS A 128 4.49 9.72 -17.02
C HIS A 128 3.35 10.48 -16.34
N LEU A 129 3.35 10.52 -15.01
CA LEU A 129 2.46 11.38 -14.23
C LEU A 129 3.25 12.58 -13.73
N GLY A 130 3.01 13.75 -14.34
CA GLY A 130 3.70 14.99 -14.03
C GLY A 130 3.35 15.56 -12.64
N ASP A 131 4.10 16.57 -12.20
CA ASP A 131 3.85 17.26 -10.93
C ASP A 131 2.47 17.93 -10.91
N GLY A 132 1.68 17.61 -9.88
CA GLY A 132 0.32 18.12 -9.69
C GLY A 132 -0.73 17.45 -10.57
N SER A 133 -0.36 16.46 -11.39
CA SER A 133 -1.32 15.66 -12.15
C SER A 133 -2.25 14.87 -11.22
N ALA A 134 -3.45 14.56 -11.69
CA ALA A 134 -4.38 13.77 -10.90
C ALA A 134 -5.28 12.87 -11.74
N ILE A 135 -5.47 11.62 -11.29
CA ILE A 135 -6.46 10.68 -11.81
C ILE A 135 -7.43 10.34 -10.69
N GLU A 136 -8.72 10.63 -10.90
CA GLU A 136 -9.74 10.51 -9.85
C GLU A 136 -10.96 9.69 -10.30
N ALA A 137 -11.23 8.60 -9.59
CA ALA A 137 -12.41 7.74 -9.75
C ALA A 137 -13.16 7.61 -8.41
N VAL A 138 -13.62 8.74 -7.87
CA VAL A 138 -14.20 8.82 -6.52
C VAL A 138 -15.70 8.50 -6.53
N GLY A 139 -16.14 7.71 -5.55
CA GLY A 139 -17.55 7.44 -5.29
C GLY A 139 -18.16 8.41 -4.28
N VAL A 140 -19.48 8.66 -4.40
CA VAL A 140 -20.22 9.57 -3.52
C VAL A 140 -21.39 8.84 -2.87
N ASN A 141 -21.39 8.74 -1.55
CA ASN A 141 -22.31 7.89 -0.78
C ASN A 141 -22.31 6.41 -1.24
N GLY A 142 -21.25 5.97 -1.90
CA GLY A 142 -21.08 4.65 -2.51
C GLY A 142 -19.61 4.28 -2.64
N PRO A 143 -19.30 3.06 -3.14
CA PRO A 143 -17.93 2.56 -3.20
C PRO A 143 -17.03 3.42 -4.09
N GLY A 144 -15.73 3.42 -3.82
CA GLY A 144 -14.74 4.00 -4.71
C GLY A 144 -14.73 3.32 -6.09
N GLY A 145 -14.18 4.00 -7.08
CA GLY A 145 -14.04 3.49 -8.44
C GLY A 145 -12.78 2.67 -8.67
N THR A 146 -12.43 2.50 -9.94
CA THR A 146 -11.25 1.73 -10.37
C THR A 146 -10.30 2.61 -11.17
N ILE A 147 -9.00 2.52 -10.88
CA ILE A 147 -7.93 3.09 -11.70
C ILE A 147 -7.01 1.95 -12.13
N ALA A 148 -6.79 1.80 -13.44
CA ALA A 148 -5.87 0.85 -14.03
C ALA A 148 -4.84 1.58 -14.89
N LEU A 149 -3.56 1.43 -14.59
CA LEU A 149 -2.45 1.97 -15.36
C LEU A 149 -1.60 0.79 -15.86
N ALA A 150 -1.54 0.58 -17.17
CA ALA A 150 -0.77 -0.46 -17.80
C ALA A 150 0.27 0.18 -18.73
N ALA A 151 1.54 0.05 -18.37
CA ALA A 151 2.68 0.44 -19.19
C ALA A 151 3.29 -0.78 -19.90
N GLY A 152 3.63 -0.61 -21.18
CA GLY A 152 4.36 -1.59 -21.97
C GLY A 152 5.85 -1.67 -21.58
N LEU A 153 6.71 -1.51 -22.58
CA LEU A 153 8.16 -1.68 -22.43
C LEU A 153 8.89 -0.41 -21.98
N ALA A 154 8.21 0.74 -21.97
CA ALA A 154 8.76 1.97 -21.44
C ALA A 154 8.35 2.14 -19.96
N PRO A 155 9.17 2.85 -19.15
CA PRO A 155 8.93 2.98 -17.72
C PRO A 155 7.59 3.64 -17.38
N LEU A 156 7.09 3.31 -16.19
CA LEU A 156 6.03 4.07 -15.53
C LEU A 156 6.65 4.95 -14.45
N THR A 157 6.57 6.25 -14.64
CA THR A 157 7.17 7.24 -13.73
C THR A 157 6.13 8.21 -13.22
N SER A 158 6.28 8.64 -11.98
CA SER A 158 5.51 9.75 -11.45
C SER A 158 6.37 10.70 -10.64
N LEU A 159 6.05 11.98 -10.77
CA LEU A 159 6.68 13.03 -10.00
C LEU A 159 5.94 13.27 -8.69
N LYS A 160 6.67 13.85 -7.73
CA LYS A 160 6.11 14.29 -6.47
C LYS A 160 4.93 15.22 -6.75
N GLY A 161 3.82 15.03 -6.05
CA GLY A 161 2.62 15.85 -6.21
C GLY A 161 1.56 15.26 -7.15
N ALA A 162 1.91 14.25 -7.96
CA ALA A 162 0.93 13.45 -8.69
C ALA A 162 -0.02 12.73 -7.73
N LYS A 163 -1.30 12.57 -8.11
CA LYS A 163 -2.33 11.95 -7.27
C LYS A 163 -3.14 10.88 -8.01
N LEU A 164 -3.36 9.74 -7.37
CA LEU A 164 -4.31 8.72 -7.81
C LEU A 164 -5.35 8.52 -6.71
N ARG A 165 -6.63 8.76 -7.01
CA ARG A 165 -7.67 8.79 -5.99
C ARG A 165 -8.88 7.98 -6.41
N ALA A 166 -9.21 6.95 -5.65
CA ALA A 166 -10.44 6.19 -5.83
C ALA A 166 -11.13 5.96 -4.48
N ASN A 167 -11.34 7.05 -3.73
CA ASN A 167 -12.01 6.98 -2.44
C ASN A 167 -13.50 6.61 -2.60
N GLY A 168 -14.04 5.88 -1.63
CA GLY A 168 -15.47 5.68 -1.49
C GLY A 168 -16.01 6.55 -0.37
N VAL A 169 -16.88 7.50 -0.67
CA VAL A 169 -17.54 8.29 0.39
C VAL A 169 -18.75 7.50 0.87
N GLY A 170 -18.79 7.06 2.13
CA GLY A 170 -19.96 6.37 2.69
C GLY A 170 -20.06 4.87 2.42
N ALA A 171 -19.01 4.27 1.85
CA ALA A 171 -18.88 2.83 1.61
C ALA A 171 -17.39 2.44 1.52
N SER A 172 -17.07 1.29 0.92
CA SER A 172 -15.70 0.81 0.72
C SER A 172 -14.86 1.71 -0.19
N GLY A 173 -13.55 1.76 0.05
CA GLY A 173 -12.58 2.35 -0.87
C GLY A 173 -12.54 1.65 -2.23
N GLY A 174 -11.89 2.27 -3.20
CA GLY A 174 -11.77 1.80 -4.58
C GLY A 174 -10.55 0.91 -4.82
N THR A 175 -10.30 0.62 -6.10
CA THR A 175 -9.22 -0.26 -6.54
C THR A 175 -8.21 0.48 -7.42
N LEU A 176 -6.93 0.13 -7.28
CA LEU A 176 -5.84 0.60 -8.12
C LEU A 176 -5.02 -0.59 -8.62
N THR A 177 -4.82 -0.69 -9.93
CA THR A 177 -3.87 -1.62 -10.52
C THR A 177 -2.85 -0.83 -11.31
N ILE A 178 -1.57 -1.06 -11.03
CA ILE A 178 -0.45 -0.55 -11.81
C ILE A 178 0.34 -1.75 -12.30
N SER A 179 0.47 -1.91 -13.61
CA SER A 179 1.31 -2.93 -14.22
C SER A 179 2.28 -2.30 -15.21
N SER A 180 3.54 -2.73 -15.19
CA SER A 180 4.52 -2.37 -16.21
C SER A 180 5.42 -3.56 -16.54
N ALA A 181 5.72 -3.76 -17.82
CA ALA A 181 6.77 -4.70 -18.23
C ALA A 181 8.18 -4.09 -18.09
N ALA A 182 8.27 -2.82 -17.68
CA ALA A 182 9.50 -2.11 -17.38
C ALA A 182 9.55 -1.71 -15.90
N ASP A 183 10.56 -0.92 -15.54
CA ASP A 183 10.70 -0.41 -14.19
C ASP A 183 9.67 0.68 -13.88
N CYS A 184 9.24 0.71 -12.62
CA CYS A 184 8.38 1.76 -12.07
C CYS A 184 9.15 2.63 -11.08
N SER A 185 8.95 3.95 -11.18
CA SER A 185 9.44 4.92 -10.20
C SER A 185 8.31 5.86 -9.78
N LEU A 186 7.82 5.68 -8.56
CA LEU A 186 6.60 6.33 -8.08
C LEU A 186 6.89 7.32 -6.94
N ALA A 187 6.55 8.59 -7.13
CA ALA A 187 6.52 9.63 -6.09
C ALA A 187 5.08 10.15 -5.82
N THR A 188 4.07 9.38 -6.23
CA THR A 188 2.64 9.74 -6.19
C THR A 188 2.02 9.61 -4.81
N VAL A 189 1.03 10.45 -4.52
CA VAL A 189 0.04 10.25 -3.44
C VAL A 189 -1.12 9.39 -3.93
N ILE A 190 -1.33 8.23 -3.32
CA ILE A 190 -2.41 7.29 -3.64
C ILE A 190 -3.41 7.26 -2.47
N GLU A 191 -4.67 7.56 -2.77
CA GLU A 191 -5.77 7.56 -1.80
C GLU A 191 -6.90 6.62 -2.25
N LEU A 192 -7.10 5.53 -1.52
CA LEU A 192 -8.14 4.52 -1.75
C LEU A 192 -8.96 4.30 -0.46
N ASN A 193 -9.21 5.38 0.26
CA ASN A 193 -9.86 5.34 1.57
C ASN A 193 -11.36 5.09 1.43
N ALA A 194 -11.91 4.36 2.40
CA ALA A 194 -13.33 4.44 2.73
C ALA A 194 -13.60 5.71 3.55
N ALA A 195 -14.82 6.22 3.47
CA ALA A 195 -15.35 7.20 4.40
C ALA A 195 -16.60 6.66 5.08
N LYS A 196 -16.82 7.06 6.33
CA LYS A 196 -17.93 6.60 7.15
C LYS A 196 -19.27 6.88 6.46
N GLY A 197 -20.07 5.83 6.26
CA GLY A 197 -21.45 5.90 5.75
C GLY A 197 -22.49 5.97 6.87
N SER A 198 -23.73 6.27 6.50
CA SER A 198 -24.85 6.42 7.44
C SER A 198 -25.50 5.11 7.91
N SER A 199 -25.07 3.95 7.41
CA SER A 199 -25.76 2.68 7.71
C SER A 199 -24.87 1.45 7.92
N LEU A 200 -23.67 1.38 7.33
CA LEU A 200 -22.74 0.24 7.45
C LEU A 200 -21.29 0.74 7.32
N GLY A 201 -20.35 0.12 8.01
CA GLY A 201 -18.92 0.43 7.88
C GLY A 201 -18.37 0.13 6.47
N GLY A 202 -17.30 0.83 6.08
CA GLY A 202 -16.64 0.67 4.77
C GLY A 202 -15.25 0.03 4.89
N LYS A 203 -14.94 -0.93 4.02
CA LYS A 203 -13.61 -1.55 3.91
C LYS A 203 -12.63 -0.60 3.24
N GLY A 204 -11.37 -0.59 3.68
CA GLY A 204 -10.31 0.13 2.94
C GLY A 204 -10.18 -0.39 1.51
N GLY A 205 -9.70 0.45 0.59
CA GLY A 205 -9.48 0.07 -0.81
C GLY A 205 -8.30 -0.89 -1.00
N SER A 206 -8.02 -1.26 -2.24
CA SER A 206 -6.94 -2.19 -2.56
C SER A 206 -6.08 -1.69 -3.71
N ALA A 207 -4.76 -1.86 -3.60
CA ALA A 207 -3.86 -1.68 -4.73
C ALA A 207 -2.93 -2.87 -4.97
N ALA A 208 -2.66 -3.11 -6.25
CA ALA A 208 -1.62 -3.99 -6.72
C ALA A 208 -0.71 -3.21 -7.68
N ILE A 209 0.60 -3.21 -7.40
CA ILE A 209 1.63 -2.57 -8.21
C ILE A 209 2.63 -3.65 -8.61
N THR A 210 2.71 -3.96 -9.90
CA THR A 210 3.57 -5.01 -10.44
C THR A 210 4.43 -4.44 -11.55
N CYS A 211 5.75 -4.47 -11.37
CA CYS A 211 6.72 -3.91 -12.32
C CYS A 211 7.96 -4.82 -12.40
N THR A 212 8.82 -4.61 -13.39
CA THR A 212 10.10 -5.34 -13.47
C THR A 212 10.98 -5.04 -12.27
N GLY A 213 11.36 -3.78 -12.08
CA GLY A 213 11.83 -3.19 -10.83
C GLY A 213 10.86 -2.14 -10.30
N LEU A 214 10.85 -1.90 -8.99
CA LEU A 214 9.93 -0.94 -8.36
C LEU A 214 10.65 -0.03 -7.37
N THR A 215 10.60 1.28 -7.62
CA THR A 215 11.05 2.29 -6.66
C THR A 215 9.88 3.13 -6.18
N LEU A 216 9.62 3.13 -4.87
CA LEU A 216 8.81 4.15 -4.22
C LEU A 216 9.74 5.27 -3.73
N ALA A 217 9.65 6.42 -4.38
CA ALA A 217 10.50 7.57 -4.16
C ALA A 217 9.94 8.50 -3.06
N ASN A 218 10.81 9.36 -2.52
CA ASN A 218 10.45 10.31 -1.45
C ASN A 218 9.24 11.16 -1.86
N GLY A 219 8.24 11.21 -0.97
CA GLY A 219 6.98 11.91 -1.20
C GLY A 219 5.85 11.00 -1.65
N ALA A 220 6.13 9.74 -2.01
CA ALA A 220 5.08 8.76 -2.23
C ALA A 220 4.34 8.47 -0.93
N SER A 221 3.01 8.40 -1.01
CA SER A 221 2.19 7.93 0.10
C SER A 221 1.07 7.05 -0.39
N PHE A 222 0.76 6.00 0.37
CA PHE A 222 -0.35 5.09 0.09
C PHE A 222 -1.27 5.04 1.29
N ASP A 223 -2.54 5.39 1.08
CA ASP A 223 -3.58 5.39 2.11
C ASP A 223 -4.79 4.59 1.60
N ALA A 224 -4.99 3.38 2.14
CA ALA A 224 -6.20 2.58 1.89
C ALA A 224 -6.87 2.20 3.22
N ASN A 225 -7.30 3.23 3.93
CA ASN A 225 -7.89 3.10 5.26
C ASN A 225 -9.38 2.77 5.18
N ALA A 226 -9.84 1.91 6.09
CA ALA A 226 -11.24 1.69 6.37
C ALA A 226 -11.84 2.87 7.15
N ALA A 227 -13.18 2.95 7.14
CA ALA A 227 -13.91 3.91 7.96
C ALA A 227 -15.25 3.30 8.40
N GLY A 228 -15.47 3.23 9.71
CA GLY A 228 -16.76 2.83 10.28
C GLY A 228 -16.80 3.05 11.78
N ASP A 229 -17.95 2.74 12.38
CA ASP A 229 -18.15 2.83 13.82
C ASP A 229 -17.47 1.69 14.56
N ASN A 230 -16.98 2.00 15.76
CA ASN A 230 -16.33 1.06 16.66
C ASN A 230 -17.32 -0.07 16.99
N GLY A 231 -17.11 -1.26 16.43
CA GLY A 231 -17.94 -2.44 16.67
C GLY A 231 -18.47 -3.15 15.42
N ASP A 232 -18.35 -2.55 14.23
CA ASP A 232 -18.77 -3.22 12.99
C ASP A 232 -17.67 -4.16 12.46
N ALA A 233 -17.88 -5.46 12.64
CA ALA A 233 -16.97 -6.52 12.20
C ALA A 233 -16.71 -6.52 10.67
N SER A 234 -17.51 -5.80 9.88
CA SER A 234 -17.30 -5.66 8.44
C SER A 234 -16.23 -4.62 8.04
N THR A 235 -15.74 -3.82 8.99
CA THR A 235 -14.72 -2.77 8.77
C THR A 235 -13.29 -3.33 8.78
N ILE A 236 -12.89 -3.88 7.64
CA ILE A 236 -11.55 -4.44 7.42
C ILE A 236 -10.67 -3.40 6.73
N GLY A 237 -9.41 -3.27 7.16
CA GLY A 237 -8.42 -2.44 6.48
C GLY A 237 -8.21 -2.83 5.02
N GLY A 238 -7.64 -1.93 4.22
CA GLY A 238 -7.38 -2.19 2.81
C GLY A 238 -6.24 -3.18 2.55
N GLY A 239 -5.89 -3.33 1.27
CA GLY A 239 -4.76 -4.14 0.82
C GLY A 239 -3.77 -3.35 -0.03
N LEU A 240 -2.48 -3.60 0.16
CA LEU A 240 -1.41 -3.11 -0.71
C LEU A 240 -0.51 -4.28 -1.08
N SER A 241 -0.36 -4.55 -2.37
CA SER A 241 0.62 -5.47 -2.90
C SER A 241 1.62 -4.72 -3.78
N LEU A 242 2.89 -4.84 -3.46
CA LEU A 242 4.02 -4.29 -4.20
C LEU A 242 4.88 -5.46 -4.68
N ASP A 243 5.01 -5.64 -5.99
CA ASP A 243 5.70 -6.78 -6.59
C ASP A 243 6.70 -6.31 -7.66
N ALA A 244 8.00 -6.49 -7.39
CA ALA A 244 9.06 -6.28 -8.36
C ALA A 244 9.51 -7.64 -8.92
N GLN A 245 9.06 -7.97 -10.13
CA GLN A 245 9.12 -9.33 -10.64
C GLN A 245 10.55 -9.85 -10.81
N ALA A 246 11.44 -9.08 -11.44
CA ALA A 246 12.79 -9.54 -11.77
C ALA A 246 13.90 -8.60 -11.26
N GLY A 247 13.55 -7.36 -10.92
CA GLY A 247 14.47 -6.35 -10.41
C GLY A 247 14.24 -6.06 -8.93
N ALA A 248 15.07 -5.16 -8.42
CA ALA A 248 14.99 -4.72 -7.03
C ALA A 248 13.70 -3.94 -6.73
N LEU A 249 13.21 -4.09 -5.51
CA LEU A 249 12.19 -3.25 -4.91
C LEU A 249 12.84 -2.31 -3.89
N THR A 250 12.72 -1.00 -4.11
CA THR A 250 13.28 0.02 -3.22
C THR A 250 12.18 0.93 -2.68
N ILE A 251 12.06 1.00 -1.37
CA ILE A 251 11.21 1.99 -0.68
C ILE A 251 12.13 3.00 -0.02
N THR A 252 12.20 4.21 -0.57
CA THR A 252 13.13 5.25 -0.10
C THR A 252 12.62 5.97 1.15
N LYS A 253 13.53 6.67 1.84
CA LYS A 253 13.20 7.50 3.00
C LYS A 253 12.13 8.55 2.65
N GLY A 254 11.14 8.69 3.53
CA GLY A 254 10.03 9.63 3.36
C GLY A 254 8.79 9.06 2.67
N VAL A 255 8.83 7.83 2.16
CA VAL A 255 7.63 7.10 1.73
C VAL A 255 6.75 6.77 2.95
N ARG A 256 5.43 6.86 2.79
CA ARG A 256 4.44 6.41 3.80
C ARG A 256 3.52 5.34 3.22
N LEU A 257 3.45 4.16 3.83
CA LEU A 257 2.44 3.14 3.51
C LEU A 257 1.49 2.99 4.69
N ARG A 258 0.17 3.08 4.45
CA ARG A 258 -0.86 3.02 5.49
C ARG A 258 -2.11 2.26 5.02
N VAL A 259 -2.47 1.23 5.77
CA VAL A 259 -3.64 0.36 5.50
C VAL A 259 -4.31 0.01 6.82
N ASN A 260 -5.16 0.93 7.30
CA ASN A 260 -5.75 0.81 8.63
C ASN A 260 -7.16 0.22 8.58
N GLY A 261 -7.46 -0.67 9.53
CA GLY A 261 -8.84 -1.02 9.92
C GLY A 261 -9.34 -0.13 11.06
N THR A 262 -10.67 -0.10 11.27
CA THR A 262 -11.30 0.69 12.36
C THR A 262 -12.04 -0.15 13.40
N ALA A 263 -12.45 -1.41 13.14
CA ALA A 263 -13.11 -2.20 14.19
C ALA A 263 -12.85 -3.72 14.22
N ALA A 264 -12.55 -4.41 13.10
CA ALA A 264 -12.45 -5.88 13.11
C ALA A 264 -11.04 -6.40 12.81
N ASN A 265 -10.46 -5.99 11.68
CA ASN A 265 -9.18 -6.52 11.22
C ASN A 265 -8.34 -5.39 10.60
N GLY A 266 -7.04 -5.41 10.87
CA GLY A 266 -6.09 -4.54 10.18
C GLY A 266 -6.02 -4.84 8.68
N GLY A 267 -5.35 -3.95 7.93
CA GLY A 267 -5.09 -4.19 6.51
C GLY A 267 -3.86 -5.05 6.27
N THR A 268 -3.56 -5.28 5.00
CA THR A 268 -2.42 -6.09 4.55
C THR A 268 -1.47 -5.27 3.69
N ILE A 269 -0.17 -5.36 3.96
CA ILE A 269 0.90 -4.94 3.04
C ILE A 269 1.73 -6.15 2.67
N GLN A 270 1.80 -6.44 1.38
CA GLN A 270 2.67 -7.45 0.79
C GLN A 270 3.73 -6.75 -0.07
N ILE A 271 4.98 -7.13 0.15
CA ILE A 271 6.15 -6.66 -0.58
C ILE A 271 6.88 -7.90 -1.08
N SER A 272 7.08 -8.00 -2.39
CA SER A 272 7.82 -9.10 -3.00
C SER A 272 8.79 -8.62 -4.06
N SER A 273 9.92 -9.32 -4.15
CA SER A 273 10.86 -9.20 -5.27
C SER A 273 11.65 -10.49 -5.44
N LEU A 274 11.85 -10.97 -6.68
CA LEU A 274 12.73 -12.13 -6.87
C LEU A 274 14.21 -11.79 -6.62
N ASP A 275 14.60 -10.52 -6.71
CA ASP A 275 15.99 -10.07 -6.53
C ASP A 275 16.25 -9.57 -5.11
N SER A 276 15.80 -8.36 -4.79
CA SER A 276 16.14 -7.72 -3.52
C SER A 276 15.10 -6.70 -3.10
N CYS A 277 14.92 -6.54 -1.79
CA CYS A 277 14.10 -5.49 -1.21
C CYS A 277 14.94 -4.61 -0.28
N THR A 278 14.97 -3.30 -0.56
CA THR A 278 15.57 -2.29 0.32
C THR A 278 14.48 -1.38 0.86
N LEU A 279 14.27 -1.41 2.17
CA LEU A 279 13.21 -0.66 2.85
C LEU A 279 13.84 0.41 3.77
N SER A 280 13.87 1.65 3.28
CA SER A 280 14.35 2.84 4.02
C SER A 280 13.24 3.87 4.32
N GLY A 281 12.05 3.68 3.75
CA GLY A 281 10.88 4.51 3.98
C GLY A 281 10.09 4.13 5.23
N ARG A 282 9.14 5.00 5.62
CA ARG A 282 8.26 4.73 6.76
C ARG A 282 7.05 3.91 6.38
N ALA A 283 7.11 2.60 6.60
CA ALA A 283 5.95 1.72 6.48
C ALA A 283 5.16 1.72 7.79
N MET A 284 4.20 2.61 7.93
CA MET A 284 3.29 2.64 9.08
C MET A 284 2.10 1.72 8.82
N LEU A 285 2.25 0.43 9.12
CA LEU A 285 1.08 -0.39 9.36
C LEU A 285 0.51 0.06 10.68
N ASN A 286 -0.75 0.46 10.72
CA ASN A 286 -1.42 0.75 11.98
C ASN A 286 -2.81 0.13 11.90
N SER A 287 -3.07 -0.92 12.67
CA SER A 287 -4.44 -1.40 12.85
C SER A 287 -5.04 -0.67 14.04
N VAL A 288 -5.81 0.40 13.83
CA VAL A 288 -6.56 0.98 14.96
C VAL A 288 -7.81 0.14 15.17
N SER A 289 -7.67 -1.06 15.74
CA SER A 289 -8.86 -1.77 16.21
C SER A 289 -9.38 -1.10 17.48
N VAL A 290 -10.54 -0.48 17.40
CA VAL A 290 -11.30 -0.02 18.56
C VAL A 290 -12.56 -0.88 18.78
N GLY A 291 -12.57 -2.11 18.25
CA GLY A 291 -13.73 -3.02 18.29
C GLY A 291 -13.71 -4.05 19.43
N PRO A 292 -14.84 -4.79 19.60
CA PRO A 292 -15.02 -5.79 20.66
C PRO A 292 -14.01 -6.93 20.55
N ILE A 293 -13.79 -7.60 21.69
CA ILE A 293 -12.89 -8.75 21.90
C ILE A 293 -13.00 -9.74 20.72
N GLY A 294 -11.92 -9.94 19.96
CA GLY A 294 -11.87 -10.82 18.77
C GLY A 294 -11.26 -10.22 17.50
N ALA A 295 -10.88 -8.93 17.51
CA ALA A 295 -10.22 -8.29 16.37
C ALA A 295 -8.78 -8.79 16.14
N SER A 296 -8.28 -8.74 14.89
CA SER A 296 -6.90 -9.08 14.55
C SER A 296 -6.11 -7.89 14.01
N GLY A 297 -4.81 -7.86 14.29
CA GLY A 297 -3.88 -6.86 13.76
C GLY A 297 -3.72 -6.97 12.25
N GLY A 298 -3.07 -5.97 11.65
CA GLY A 298 -2.72 -6.02 10.23
C GLY A 298 -1.58 -6.99 9.96
N THR A 299 -1.37 -7.31 8.68
CA THR A 299 -0.24 -8.14 8.23
C THR A 299 0.74 -7.32 7.38
N LEU A 300 2.02 -7.46 7.67
CA LEU A 300 3.12 -7.02 6.81
C LEU A 300 3.94 -8.24 6.42
N SER A 301 4.15 -8.46 5.13
CA SER A 301 5.11 -9.44 4.65
C SER A 301 6.05 -8.81 3.63
N ALA A 302 7.35 -8.97 3.84
CA ALA A 302 8.39 -8.70 2.85
C ALA A 302 9.11 -10.01 2.52
N THR A 303 8.92 -10.52 1.32
CA THR A 303 9.50 -11.78 0.85
C THR A 303 10.30 -11.53 -0.41
N CYS A 304 11.63 -11.50 -0.32
CA CYS A 304 12.47 -11.11 -1.45
C CYS A 304 13.70 -12.01 -1.63
N GLY A 305 14.42 -11.93 -2.74
CA GLY A 305 15.67 -12.69 -2.91
C GLY A 305 16.66 -12.40 -1.78
N SER A 306 16.88 -11.13 -1.46
CA SER A 306 17.49 -10.63 -0.21
C SER A 306 16.67 -9.48 0.37
N VAL A 307 16.75 -9.25 1.69
CA VAL A 307 16.04 -8.13 2.35
C VAL A 307 16.98 -7.27 3.17
N VAL A 308 16.89 -5.96 2.98
CA VAL A 308 17.57 -4.93 3.75
C VAL A 308 16.55 -3.94 4.29
N ILE A 309 16.53 -3.71 5.59
CA ILE A 309 15.73 -2.66 6.25
C ILE A 309 16.69 -1.68 6.94
N ASP A 310 16.81 -0.47 6.40
CA ASP A 310 17.78 0.58 6.81
C ASP A 310 17.10 1.89 7.24
N HIS A 311 17.74 2.66 8.12
CA HIS A 311 17.49 4.05 8.50
C HIS A 311 16.03 4.52 8.70
N GLY A 312 15.56 4.51 9.96
CA GLY A 312 14.41 5.31 10.43
C GLY A 312 13.07 5.06 9.72
N GLY A 313 12.98 3.90 9.06
CA GLY A 313 11.94 3.54 8.12
C GLY A 313 10.86 2.64 8.71
N ALA A 314 11.10 1.35 8.91
CA ALA A 314 10.00 0.48 9.33
C ALA A 314 9.69 0.65 10.83
N GLU A 315 8.79 1.57 11.20
CA GLU A 315 7.88 1.40 12.33
C GLU A 315 6.65 0.65 11.79
N ALA A 316 6.80 -0.67 11.59
CA ALA A 316 5.64 -1.52 11.40
C ALA A 316 4.95 -1.62 12.77
N ILE A 317 3.74 -1.06 12.89
CA ILE A 317 3.01 -0.98 14.16
C ILE A 317 1.73 -1.83 14.03
N GLY A 318 1.84 -3.12 14.30
CA GLY A 318 0.67 -3.95 14.54
C GLY A 318 0.09 -3.69 15.93
N THR A 319 -0.22 -2.45 16.33
CA THR A 319 -0.82 -2.14 17.65
C THR A 319 -2.30 -2.39 17.63
N LEU A 320 -2.86 -3.10 18.61
CA LEU A 320 -4.30 -3.13 18.85
C LEU A 320 -4.58 -2.63 20.27
N PRO A 321 -5.59 -1.76 20.49
CA PRO A 321 -6.20 -1.51 21.79
C PRO A 321 -6.94 -2.71 22.41
N THR A 322 -7.49 -3.59 21.57
CA THR A 322 -8.20 -4.83 21.95
C THR A 322 -8.12 -5.82 20.76
N GLY A 323 -7.50 -7.00 20.90
CA GLY A 323 -7.39 -8.00 19.82
C GLY A 323 -5.98 -8.56 19.55
N THR A 324 -5.89 -9.68 18.82
CA THR A 324 -4.64 -10.47 18.62
C THR A 324 -3.63 -9.66 17.82
N GLY A 325 -2.44 -9.44 18.36
CA GLY A 325 -1.41 -8.59 17.73
C GLY A 325 -1.16 -8.93 16.25
N GLY A 326 -0.72 -7.92 15.48
CA GLY A 326 -0.46 -8.10 14.04
C GLY A 326 0.68 -9.08 13.74
N ALA A 327 0.82 -9.45 12.47
CA ALA A 327 1.90 -10.31 12.00
C ALA A 327 2.87 -9.53 11.10
N ILE A 328 4.17 -9.66 11.37
CA ILE A 328 5.25 -9.14 10.54
C ILE A 328 6.13 -10.31 10.10
N THR A 329 6.26 -10.49 8.80
CA THR A 329 7.16 -11.50 8.21
C THR A 329 8.19 -10.80 7.34
N VAL A 330 9.47 -11.09 7.58
CA VAL A 330 10.60 -10.64 6.77
C VAL A 330 11.39 -11.86 6.34
N ALA A 331 11.34 -12.21 5.06
CA ALA A 331 11.93 -13.43 4.53
C ALA A 331 12.82 -13.15 3.32
N ALA A 332 14.02 -13.73 3.33
CA ALA A 332 14.85 -13.87 2.15
C ALA A 332 14.65 -15.27 1.55
N THR A 333 14.44 -15.37 0.23
CA THR A 333 14.24 -16.66 -0.46
C THR A 333 15.54 -17.31 -0.88
N ALA A 334 16.60 -16.52 -1.13
CA ALA A 334 17.89 -17.01 -1.62
C ALA A 334 19.09 -16.41 -0.88
N GLY A 335 18.94 -15.23 -0.28
CA GLY A 335 20.03 -14.44 0.27
C GLY A 335 19.95 -14.25 1.78
N THR A 336 20.25 -13.01 2.20
CA THR A 336 20.32 -12.61 3.61
C THR A 336 19.19 -11.69 4.00
N VAL A 337 18.90 -11.62 5.31
CA VAL A 337 18.09 -10.55 5.90
C VAL A 337 19.00 -9.66 6.75
N ARG A 338 18.96 -8.35 6.52
CA ARG A 338 19.70 -7.34 7.28
C ARG A 338 18.76 -6.28 7.84
N LEU A 339 18.71 -6.16 9.17
CA LEU A 339 17.87 -5.21 9.90
C LEU A 339 18.79 -4.23 10.65
N ASP A 340 18.93 -2.98 10.20
CA ASP A 340 19.91 -2.04 10.77
C ASP A 340 19.59 -1.51 12.18
N ASN A 341 20.61 -0.94 12.84
CA ASN A 341 20.60 -0.37 14.21
C ASN A 341 19.51 0.68 14.51
N SER A 342 18.80 1.18 13.50
CA SER A 342 17.75 2.19 13.65
C SER A 342 16.35 1.72 13.23
N THR A 343 16.22 0.43 12.92
CA THR A 343 14.95 -0.20 12.55
C THR A 343 14.18 -0.59 13.82
N THR A 344 12.85 -0.49 13.81
CA THR A 344 12.02 -0.90 14.95
C THR A 344 10.76 -1.64 14.51
N LEU A 345 10.75 -2.96 14.62
CA LEU A 345 9.58 -3.77 14.26
C LEU A 345 8.70 -3.97 15.50
N LYS A 346 7.41 -3.58 15.42
CA LYS A 346 6.46 -3.68 16.55
C LYS A 346 5.18 -4.43 16.19
N ALA A 347 4.93 -5.54 16.88
CA ALA A 347 3.70 -6.32 16.73
C ALA A 347 3.00 -6.47 18.09
N THR A 348 2.34 -5.41 18.57
CA THR A 348 1.84 -5.35 19.95
C THR A 348 0.32 -5.54 20.04
N GLY A 349 -0.14 -6.50 20.85
CA GLY A 349 -1.55 -6.62 21.21
C GLY A 349 -1.85 -5.92 22.54
N VAL A 350 -3.06 -5.41 22.74
CA VAL A 350 -3.53 -4.97 24.05
C VAL A 350 -4.70 -5.87 24.44
N GLY A 351 -4.63 -6.50 25.63
CA GLY A 351 -5.72 -7.27 26.23
C GLY A 351 -6.02 -8.66 25.65
N VAL A 352 -5.19 -9.23 24.78
CA VAL A 352 -5.21 -10.64 24.28
C VAL A 352 -3.78 -11.05 23.81
N PRO A 353 -3.52 -12.22 23.17
CA PRO A 353 -2.17 -12.60 22.78
C PRO A 353 -1.41 -11.56 21.95
N GLY A 354 -0.12 -11.42 22.24
CA GLY A 354 0.78 -10.55 21.48
C GLY A 354 0.88 -10.97 20.01
N GLY A 355 1.44 -10.11 19.16
CA GLY A 355 1.60 -10.40 17.74
C GLY A 355 2.71 -11.39 17.43
N THR A 356 3.05 -11.51 16.15
CA THR A 356 4.14 -12.36 15.68
C THR A 356 5.10 -11.56 14.82
N ILE A 357 6.40 -11.71 15.08
CA ILE A 357 7.45 -11.29 14.16
C ILE A 357 8.26 -12.51 13.74
N THR A 358 8.32 -12.78 12.45
CA THR A 358 9.12 -13.86 11.86
C THR A 358 10.17 -13.27 10.93
N VAL A 359 11.41 -13.67 11.13
CA VAL A 359 12.55 -13.34 10.27
C VAL A 359 13.17 -14.64 9.77
N SER A 360 13.33 -14.80 8.46
CA SER A 360 13.97 -15.99 7.89
C SER A 360 14.89 -15.69 6.71
N ALA A 361 16.00 -16.42 6.62
CA ALA A 361 16.95 -16.28 5.52
C ALA A 361 17.83 -17.52 5.36
N PRO A 362 18.02 -18.08 4.15
CA PRO A 362 18.86 -19.26 3.97
C PRO A 362 20.35 -18.97 4.19
N LEU A 363 20.86 -17.78 3.85
CA LEU A 363 22.29 -17.48 3.96
C LEU A 363 22.70 -16.77 5.25
N GLY A 364 21.73 -16.35 6.07
CA GLY A 364 21.99 -15.71 7.35
C GLY A 364 21.19 -14.43 7.60
N CYS A 365 21.16 -14.04 8.86
CA CYS A 365 20.42 -12.89 9.36
C CYS A 365 21.36 -12.00 10.17
N SER A 366 21.35 -10.70 9.92
CA SER A 366 22.09 -9.71 10.72
C SER A 366 21.10 -8.69 11.28
N LEU A 367 21.11 -8.52 12.59
CA LEU A 367 20.16 -7.73 13.34
C LEU A 367 20.88 -6.69 14.18
N GLY A 368 20.80 -5.44 13.76
CA GLY A 368 21.01 -4.25 14.57
C GLY A 368 19.76 -3.66 15.20
N ALA A 369 18.60 -3.98 14.64
CA ALA A 369 17.32 -3.39 14.98
C ALA A 369 16.78 -3.73 16.39
N GLN A 370 15.71 -3.01 16.77
CA GLN A 370 14.87 -3.31 17.93
C GLN A 370 13.59 -4.03 17.47
N LEU A 371 13.33 -5.22 18.00
CA LEU A 371 12.09 -5.98 17.78
C LEU A 371 11.31 -6.01 19.08
N GLN A 372 10.05 -5.61 19.02
CA GLN A 372 9.17 -5.53 20.18
C GLN A 372 7.82 -6.16 19.89
N VAL A 373 7.46 -7.15 20.68
CA VAL A 373 6.17 -7.83 20.61
C VAL A 373 5.61 -7.88 22.03
N ASP A 374 4.72 -6.94 22.35
CA ASP A 374 4.17 -6.79 23.69
C ASP A 374 2.67 -7.09 23.71
N GLY A 375 2.23 -7.85 24.71
CA GLY A 375 0.85 -7.86 25.20
C GLY A 375 0.71 -6.87 26.36
N LYS A 376 -0.05 -5.78 26.21
CA LYS A 376 -0.34 -4.86 27.33
C LYS A 376 -1.79 -5.04 27.77
N GLU A 377 -2.05 -5.38 29.03
CA GLU A 377 -3.43 -5.40 29.53
C GLU A 377 -3.87 -4.02 30.06
N THR A 378 -5.12 -3.67 29.79
CA THR A 378 -5.90 -2.73 30.61
C THR A 378 -6.88 -3.55 31.45
N PHE A 379 -6.67 -3.56 32.77
CA PHE A 379 -7.54 -4.27 33.70
C PHE A 379 -8.98 -3.73 33.65
N VAL A 380 -9.93 -4.58 33.26
CA VAL A 380 -11.35 -4.42 33.60
C VAL A 380 -11.62 -5.40 34.74
N ALA A 381 -12.00 -4.90 35.91
CA ALA A 381 -12.19 -5.73 37.09
C ALA A 381 -13.25 -6.82 36.84
N GLY A 382 -12.87 -8.10 36.97
CA GLY A 382 -13.81 -9.23 37.05
C GLY A 382 -13.63 -10.37 36.03
N THR A 383 -12.81 -10.24 34.99
CA THR A 383 -12.57 -11.30 34.00
C THR A 383 -11.08 -11.60 33.84
N ARG A 384 -10.63 -12.81 34.21
CA ARG A 384 -9.31 -13.31 33.82
C ARG A 384 -9.44 -13.95 32.45
N ILE A 385 -8.79 -13.39 31.44
CA ILE A 385 -8.54 -14.07 30.17
C ILE A 385 -7.08 -14.52 30.23
N GLY A 386 -6.84 -15.83 30.15
CA GLY A 386 -5.50 -16.40 30.17
C GLY A 386 -4.88 -16.30 28.78
N ASP A 387 -4.14 -15.24 28.51
CA ASP A 387 -3.56 -14.99 27.19
C ASP A 387 -2.05 -15.28 27.15
N SER A 388 -1.55 -15.62 25.96
CA SER A 388 -0.14 -15.91 25.71
C SER A 388 0.63 -14.66 25.28
N GLY A 389 1.85 -14.44 25.76
CA GLY A 389 2.72 -13.38 25.25
C GLY A 389 2.98 -13.49 23.74
N GLY A 390 3.51 -12.43 23.15
CA GLY A 390 3.80 -12.41 21.72
C GLY A 390 4.98 -13.30 21.31
N THR A 391 5.14 -13.55 20.00
CA THR A 391 6.19 -14.43 19.46
C THR A 391 7.16 -13.68 18.56
N VAL A 392 8.46 -13.91 18.77
CA VAL A 392 9.54 -13.54 17.84
C VAL A 392 10.25 -14.81 17.40
N MET A 393 10.36 -15.03 16.09
CA MET A 393 11.01 -16.20 15.51
C MET A 393 12.07 -15.79 14.49
N PHE A 394 13.27 -16.35 14.64
CA PHE A 394 14.34 -16.30 13.66
C PHE A 394 14.60 -17.70 13.13
N ASP A 395 14.61 -17.84 11.81
CA ASP A 395 14.96 -19.09 11.12
C ASP A 395 16.00 -18.80 10.03
N CYS A 396 17.27 -18.89 10.42
CA CYS A 396 18.40 -18.48 9.61
C CYS A 396 19.24 -19.72 9.25
N GLY A 397 19.29 -20.07 7.97
CA GLY A 397 20.09 -21.21 7.49
C GLY A 397 21.60 -20.98 7.59
N GLY A 398 22.04 -19.73 7.66
CA GLY A 398 23.41 -19.31 7.92
C GLY A 398 23.59 -18.69 9.32
N PRO A 399 24.60 -17.83 9.53
CA PRO A 399 24.82 -17.18 10.81
C PRO A 399 23.66 -16.25 11.19
N LEU A 400 23.38 -16.17 12.48
CA LEU A 400 22.53 -15.16 13.11
C LEU A 400 23.41 -14.22 13.95
N GLU A 401 23.51 -12.97 13.53
CA GLU A 401 24.29 -11.94 14.22
C GLU A 401 23.36 -10.92 14.86
N LEU A 402 23.44 -10.77 16.18
CA LEU A 402 22.85 -9.64 16.90
C LEU A 402 23.93 -8.57 17.07
N LEU A 403 23.87 -7.48 16.33
CA LEU A 403 24.82 -6.38 16.40
C LEU A 403 24.68 -5.60 17.72
N SER A 404 25.69 -4.79 18.04
CA SER A 404 25.68 -3.99 19.25
C SER A 404 24.45 -3.08 19.34
N GLY A 405 23.75 -3.14 20.47
CA GLY A 405 22.53 -2.36 20.71
C GLY A 405 21.26 -2.94 20.09
N ALA A 406 21.32 -4.12 19.47
CA ALA A 406 20.12 -4.85 19.04
C ALA A 406 19.26 -5.27 20.24
N GLY A 407 17.94 -5.30 20.08
CA GLY A 407 17.03 -5.70 21.14
C GLY A 407 15.93 -6.59 20.60
N ILE A 408 15.71 -7.73 21.24
CA ILE A 408 14.55 -8.59 21.00
C ILE A 408 13.75 -8.62 22.29
N SER A 409 12.49 -8.20 22.23
CA SER A 409 11.57 -8.26 23.36
C SER A 409 10.28 -8.93 22.95
N ALA A 410 9.94 -10.00 23.66
CA ALA A 410 8.63 -10.65 23.61
C ALA A 410 8.03 -10.63 25.01
N GLY A 411 7.02 -9.81 25.22
CA GLY A 411 6.39 -9.56 26.53
C GLY A 411 4.99 -10.15 26.65
N GLY A 412 4.68 -10.68 27.83
CA GLY A 412 3.31 -10.94 28.29
C GLY A 412 2.80 -9.85 29.24
N SER A 413 1.48 -9.71 29.35
CA SER A 413 0.83 -8.86 30.35
C SER A 413 0.98 -9.41 31.78
N THR A 414 0.69 -8.59 32.79
CA THR A 414 0.57 -9.01 34.20
C THR A 414 -0.42 -10.18 34.32
N GLY A 415 0.05 -11.37 34.73
CA GLY A 415 -0.79 -12.58 34.87
C GLY A 415 -0.89 -13.50 33.63
N ALA A 416 -0.28 -13.13 32.49
CA ALA A 416 -0.24 -13.93 31.26
C ALA A 416 0.96 -14.89 31.20
N HIS A 417 1.00 -15.76 30.18
CA HIS A 417 2.26 -16.44 29.82
C HIS A 417 3.25 -15.41 29.22
N GLY A 418 4.53 -15.54 29.53
CA GLY A 418 5.57 -14.72 28.90
C GLY A 418 5.64 -14.88 27.39
N GLY A 419 6.30 -13.93 26.74
CA GLY A 419 6.55 -14.02 25.30
C GLY A 419 7.45 -15.20 24.93
N HIS A 420 7.42 -15.55 23.65
CA HIS A 420 8.21 -16.63 23.07
C HIS A 420 9.25 -16.06 22.11
N VAL A 421 10.53 -16.36 22.35
CA VAL A 421 11.61 -16.07 21.41
C VAL A 421 12.22 -17.39 20.96
N ALA A 422 12.15 -17.67 19.66
CA ALA A 422 12.82 -18.82 19.05
C ALA A 422 13.88 -18.35 18.07
N LEU A 423 15.12 -18.83 18.27
CA LEU A 423 16.25 -18.57 17.39
C LEU A 423 16.74 -19.89 16.82
N THR A 424 16.62 -20.05 15.50
CA THR A 424 17.22 -21.16 14.75
C THR A 424 18.32 -20.59 13.87
N THR A 425 19.54 -21.13 13.98
CA THR A 425 20.69 -20.76 13.16
C THR A 425 21.39 -22.00 12.59
N GLY A 426 21.94 -21.88 11.39
CA GLY A 426 22.84 -22.88 10.82
C GLY A 426 24.19 -22.87 11.51
N ASP A 427 25.02 -21.89 11.19
CA ASP A 427 26.46 -21.99 11.45
C ASP A 427 26.93 -21.35 12.76
N ALA A 428 26.34 -20.23 13.17
CA ALA A 428 26.78 -19.46 14.32
C ALA A 428 25.71 -18.51 14.86
N LEU A 429 25.65 -18.38 16.18
CA LEU A 429 24.93 -17.30 16.87
C LEU A 429 25.97 -16.35 17.48
N ASP A 430 26.05 -15.12 16.98
CA ASP A 430 26.86 -14.06 17.57
C ASP A 430 25.97 -13.03 18.25
N ILE A 431 26.27 -12.73 19.52
CA ILE A 431 25.56 -11.73 20.31
C ILE A 431 26.54 -10.62 20.67
N GLY A 432 26.46 -9.55 19.90
CA GLY A 432 27.26 -8.35 20.05
C GLY A 432 27.05 -7.67 21.41
N ASN A 433 28.06 -6.90 21.82
CA ASN A 433 28.04 -6.22 23.12
C ASN A 433 26.83 -5.27 23.23
N GLY A 434 26.09 -5.38 24.33
CA GLY A 434 24.89 -4.57 24.57
C GLY A 434 23.64 -5.01 23.78
N ALA A 435 23.72 -6.09 23.00
CA ALA A 435 22.52 -6.74 22.48
C ALA A 435 21.74 -7.42 23.61
N ALA A 436 20.41 -7.42 23.53
CA ALA A 436 19.56 -7.98 24.58
C ALA A 436 18.44 -8.84 24.00
N ILE A 437 18.19 -9.99 24.61
CA ILE A 437 17.05 -10.86 24.33
C ILE A 437 16.24 -10.99 25.62
N LEU A 438 15.00 -10.50 25.58
CA LEU A 438 14.08 -10.53 26.72
C LEU A 438 12.80 -11.25 26.33
N ALA A 439 12.51 -12.36 27.02
CA ALA A 439 11.19 -12.98 27.04
C ALA A 439 10.61 -12.74 28.44
N ASN A 440 9.91 -11.62 28.63
CA ASN A 440 9.57 -11.12 29.97
C ASN A 440 8.07 -11.26 30.29
N VAL A 441 7.77 -11.30 31.58
CA VAL A 441 6.43 -11.20 32.16
C VAL A 441 6.48 -10.23 33.31
N LYS A 442 5.52 -9.30 33.38
CA LYS A 442 5.50 -8.37 34.51
C LYS A 442 5.12 -9.07 35.83
N ASP A 443 4.28 -10.12 35.78
CA ASP A 443 3.79 -10.86 36.96
C ASP A 443 3.16 -12.26 36.61
N GLY A 444 3.82 -13.14 35.83
CA GLY A 444 3.19 -14.39 35.31
C GLY A 444 4.13 -15.58 35.06
N ILE A 445 3.68 -16.59 34.29
CA ILE A 445 4.50 -17.79 33.96
C ILE A 445 5.61 -17.36 32.99
N GLY A 446 6.88 -17.52 33.40
CA GLY A 446 8.07 -17.04 32.67
C GLY A 446 8.05 -17.26 31.16
N GLY A 447 8.64 -16.33 30.40
CA GLY A 447 8.78 -16.44 28.94
C GLY A 447 9.77 -17.52 28.52
N LEU A 448 9.65 -17.98 27.26
CA LEU A 448 10.52 -19.01 26.70
C LEU A 448 11.52 -18.37 25.71
N ILE A 449 12.80 -18.64 25.93
CA ILE A 449 13.86 -18.41 24.94
C ILE A 449 14.38 -19.77 24.49
N ALA A 450 14.13 -20.13 23.24
CA ALA A 450 14.63 -21.35 22.62
C ALA A 450 15.72 -21.00 21.59
N VAL A 451 16.87 -21.67 21.67
CA VAL A 451 17.97 -21.51 20.71
C VAL A 451 18.36 -22.86 20.15
N THR A 452 18.30 -22.99 18.82
CA THR A 452 18.69 -24.18 18.06
C THR A 452 19.81 -23.79 17.10
N ALA A 453 20.97 -24.44 17.20
CA ALA A 453 22.08 -24.31 16.25
C ALA A 453 22.37 -25.68 15.63
N THR A 454 22.34 -25.79 14.30
CA THR A 454 22.48 -27.07 13.58
C THR A 454 23.90 -27.35 13.07
N GLY A 455 24.76 -26.33 13.03
CA GLY A 455 26.18 -26.39 12.73
C GLY A 455 27.08 -26.40 13.98
N VAL A 456 28.38 -26.59 13.78
CA VAL A 456 29.39 -26.71 14.86
C VAL A 456 29.66 -25.34 15.50
N ALA A 457 28.70 -24.80 16.26
CA ALA A 457 28.79 -23.43 16.79
C ALA A 457 29.41 -23.38 18.20
N ALA A 458 30.54 -22.68 18.31
CA ALA A 458 30.98 -22.05 19.55
C ALA A 458 30.06 -20.86 19.84
N ALA A 459 29.02 -21.06 20.64
CA ALA A 459 28.18 -19.96 21.12
C ALA A 459 29.02 -19.02 22.02
N ARG A 460 29.25 -17.79 21.56
CA ARG A 460 29.87 -16.74 22.37
C ARG A 460 28.76 -15.94 23.05
N TRP A 461 28.45 -16.32 24.29
CA TRP A 461 27.40 -15.67 25.07
C TRP A 461 27.92 -14.41 25.75
N CYS A 462 27.33 -13.25 25.45
CA CYS A 462 27.26 -12.11 26.37
C CYS A 462 25.84 -12.03 26.94
N SER A 463 25.71 -12.25 28.26
CA SER A 463 24.51 -12.04 29.10
C SER A 463 23.14 -12.32 28.46
N VAL A 464 22.62 -13.54 28.61
CA VAL A 464 21.18 -13.81 28.50
C VAL A 464 20.55 -13.62 29.87
N VAL A 465 19.58 -12.72 29.98
CA VAL A 465 18.82 -12.51 31.22
C VAL A 465 17.41 -13.04 31.02
N ALA A 466 17.15 -14.26 31.46
CA ALA A 466 15.79 -14.69 31.75
C ALA A 466 15.41 -14.05 33.10
N ALA A 467 14.66 -12.95 33.07
CA ALA A 467 14.06 -12.40 34.28
C ALA A 467 12.90 -13.32 34.68
N MET A 468 13.03 -14.01 35.81
CA MET A 468 11.93 -14.72 36.47
C MET A 468 11.06 -13.75 37.26
#